data_AF-A0A8T1YFV6-F1
#
_entry.id   AF-A0A8T1YFV6-F1
#
_cell.length_a   1.000
_cell.length_b   1.000
_cell.length_c   1.000
_cell.angle_alpha   90.00
_cell.angle_beta   90.00
_cell.angle_gamma   90.00
#
_symmetry.space_group_name_H-M   'P 1'
#
loop_
_entity.id
_entity.type
_entity.pdbx_description
1 polymer ?
#
loop_
_entity_poly.entity_id
_entity_poly.type
_entity_poly.pdbx_seq_one_letter_code
_entity_poly.pdbx_strand_id
1 'polypeptide(L)'
;MSFFGNLVDSVVSFANDSARSVVEEVFNPTVSFANDAARTVSEEVVNPTVSFANDAARTVAEEVINPAVSIIQNQLQRPRDVLEQQQILDNLQESNGSHFPGDDYHSPDRKNWMAHFSVDKLILNKIVWSGTHDSATNGIGDPVFTRWLGECQTLSTFDQLVLGTRVLDIRVQEDRSVCHGALSSYNVDVVLNDVIRFLSETQSEIIILEIRTEFGKKDPLEFETYLVDKLGQFLIHQDDNLFDKPVSKILPKRVICIWKPRDSPKPRRGGILWNSDYLKDNWIDTDLPWTKFQSNLKHLSEQQPISSRRFFYRVENTVTPQADNLVVGVIPVTDRIRKHARLFISQCVSRGCGDKLQILSTDFIERRFRGCLRWTHSCKNRR
;
A
#
# COMPACT_ATOMS: atom_id res chain seq x y z
N MET A 1 85.02 -33.13 76.28
CA MET A 1 84.45 -33.21 74.92
C MET A 1 82.97 -32.78 74.83
N SER A 2 82.33 -32.18 75.86
CA SER A 2 80.90 -31.78 75.77
C SER A 2 80.64 -30.28 75.51
N PHE A 3 81.68 -29.42 75.49
CA PHE A 3 81.48 -27.97 75.30
C PHE A 3 81.39 -27.56 73.82
N PHE A 4 82.11 -28.26 72.93
CA PHE A 4 82.11 -27.94 71.49
C PHE A 4 80.88 -28.50 70.74
N GLY A 5 80.32 -29.63 71.17
CA GLY A 5 79.08 -30.17 70.57
C GLY A 5 77.87 -29.26 70.80
N ASN A 6 77.69 -28.78 72.04
CA ASN A 6 76.61 -27.86 72.39
C ASN A 6 76.71 -26.50 71.67
N LEU A 7 77.93 -26.04 71.35
CA LEU A 7 78.12 -24.78 70.60
C LEU A 7 77.75 -24.94 69.12
N VAL A 8 78.11 -26.06 68.49
CA VAL A 8 77.75 -26.36 67.09
C VAL A 8 76.24 -26.55 66.96
N ASP A 9 75.62 -27.29 67.87
CA ASP A 9 74.17 -27.50 67.86
C ASP A 9 73.39 -26.20 68.10
N SER A 10 73.93 -25.30 68.95
CA SER A 10 73.35 -23.98 69.20
C SER A 10 73.48 -23.03 68.00
N VAL A 11 74.61 -23.05 67.28
CA VAL A 11 74.81 -22.24 66.06
C VAL A 11 73.95 -22.76 64.91
N VAL A 12 73.80 -24.09 64.77
CA VAL A 12 72.92 -24.70 63.76
C VAL A 12 71.45 -24.44 64.08
N SER A 13 71.04 -24.49 65.36
CA SER A 13 69.67 -24.12 65.74
C SER A 13 69.41 -22.64 65.45
N PHE A 14 70.33 -21.74 65.81
CA PHE A 14 70.21 -20.32 65.54
C PHE A 14 70.14 -20.00 64.05
N ALA A 15 70.94 -20.68 63.22
CA ALA A 15 70.91 -20.52 61.77
C ALA A 15 69.60 -21.03 61.15
N ASN A 16 69.06 -22.16 61.64
CA ASN A 16 67.78 -22.69 61.21
C ASN A 16 66.61 -21.81 61.66
N ASP A 17 66.65 -21.29 62.89
CA ASP A 17 65.63 -20.38 63.42
C ASP A 17 65.66 -19.04 62.69
N SER A 18 66.86 -18.54 62.37
CA SER A 18 67.04 -17.32 61.55
C SER A 18 66.55 -17.53 60.11
N ALA A 19 66.87 -18.66 59.48
CA ALA A 19 66.39 -18.98 58.14
C ALA A 19 64.86 -19.13 58.12
N ARG A 20 64.28 -19.75 59.16
CA ARG A 20 62.84 -19.90 59.31
C ARG A 20 62.16 -18.55 59.53
N SER A 21 62.71 -17.69 60.38
CA SER A 21 62.22 -16.32 60.59
C SER A 21 62.28 -15.50 59.30
N VAL A 22 63.37 -15.58 58.52
CA VAL A 22 63.44 -14.91 57.20
C VAL A 22 62.39 -15.45 56.22
N VAL A 23 62.12 -16.75 56.23
CA VAL A 23 61.06 -17.33 55.39
C VAL A 23 59.66 -16.88 55.84
N GLU A 24 59.38 -16.93 57.15
CA GLU A 24 58.07 -16.61 57.71
C GLU A 24 57.77 -15.10 57.74
N GLU A 25 58.75 -14.26 58.01
CA GLU A 25 58.58 -12.81 58.18
C GLU A 25 58.84 -12.01 56.90
N VAL A 26 59.66 -12.53 55.98
CA VAL A 26 60.04 -11.77 54.77
C VAL A 26 59.49 -12.42 53.49
N PHE A 27 59.79 -13.70 53.25
CA PHE A 27 59.38 -14.35 52.00
C PHE A 27 57.88 -14.60 51.92
N ASN A 28 57.28 -15.21 52.93
CA ASN A 28 55.85 -15.55 52.91
C ASN A 28 54.95 -14.29 52.77
N PRO A 29 55.19 -13.17 53.48
CA PRO A 29 54.40 -11.96 53.30
C PRO A 29 54.63 -11.30 51.94
N THR A 30 55.85 -11.33 51.40
CA THR A 30 56.14 -10.79 50.06
C THR A 30 55.44 -11.57 48.96
N VAL A 31 55.43 -12.91 49.06
CA VAL A 31 54.70 -13.79 48.13
C VAL A 31 53.18 -13.58 48.27
N SER A 32 52.67 -13.44 49.50
CA SER A 32 51.26 -13.12 49.74
C SER A 32 50.88 -11.79 49.10
N PHE A 33 51.69 -10.74 49.30
CA PHE A 33 51.46 -9.43 48.71
C PHE A 33 51.48 -9.45 47.18
N ALA A 34 52.43 -10.18 46.57
CA ALA A 34 52.48 -10.33 45.12
C ALA A 34 51.25 -11.06 44.56
N ASN A 35 50.77 -12.10 45.25
CA ASN A 35 49.56 -12.82 44.87
C ASN A 35 48.30 -11.96 45.04
N ASP A 36 48.21 -11.18 46.12
CA ASP A 36 47.10 -10.26 46.35
C ASP A 36 47.09 -9.14 45.30
N ALA A 37 48.24 -8.55 44.99
CA ALA A 37 48.37 -7.54 43.94
C ALA A 37 48.00 -8.11 42.55
N ALA A 38 48.45 -9.33 42.21
CA ALA A 38 48.08 -9.99 40.96
C ALA A 38 46.57 -10.26 40.87
N ARG A 39 45.95 -10.68 41.99
CA ARG A 39 44.50 -10.88 42.09
C ARG A 39 43.75 -9.56 41.91
N THR A 40 44.16 -8.48 42.58
CA THR A 40 43.55 -7.15 42.42
C THR A 40 43.65 -6.65 40.98
N VAL A 41 44.81 -6.78 40.32
CA VAL A 41 44.95 -6.41 38.90
C VAL A 41 44.03 -7.24 38.02
N SER A 42 43.91 -8.55 38.29
CA SER A 42 42.99 -9.42 37.56
C SER A 42 41.52 -9.00 37.73
N GLU A 43 41.10 -8.77 38.98
CA GLU A 43 39.71 -8.48 39.33
C GLU A 43 39.27 -7.05 38.99
N GLU A 44 40.14 -6.06 39.19
CA GLU A 44 39.79 -4.64 39.04
C GLU A 44 40.15 -4.08 37.66
N VAL A 45 41.12 -4.67 36.95
CA VAL A 45 41.59 -4.14 35.65
C VAL A 45 41.29 -5.10 34.51
N VAL A 46 41.74 -6.35 34.60
CA VAL A 46 41.62 -7.30 33.48
C VAL A 46 40.17 -7.71 33.25
N ASN A 47 39.48 -8.18 34.28
CA ASN A 47 38.09 -8.64 34.15
C ASN A 47 37.13 -7.55 33.66
N PRO A 48 37.16 -6.30 34.19
CA PRO A 48 36.29 -5.23 33.70
C PRO A 48 36.63 -4.80 32.28
N THR A 49 37.92 -4.79 31.90
CA THR A 49 38.34 -4.45 30.52
C THR A 49 37.86 -5.50 29.53
N VAL A 50 37.98 -6.79 29.87
CA VAL A 50 37.47 -7.89 29.04
C VAL A 50 35.93 -7.84 28.96
N SER A 51 35.24 -7.57 30.07
CA SER A 51 33.79 -7.39 30.08
C SER A 51 33.37 -6.22 29.17
N PHE A 52 34.05 -5.08 29.29
CA PHE A 52 33.79 -3.91 28.45
C PHE A 52 34.02 -4.19 26.96
N ALA A 53 35.10 -4.89 26.61
CA ALA A 53 35.39 -5.26 25.22
C ALA A 53 34.32 -6.22 24.67
N ASN A 54 33.87 -7.19 25.46
CA ASN A 54 32.80 -8.12 25.07
C ASN A 54 31.45 -7.41 24.93
N ASP A 55 31.11 -6.50 25.85
CA ASP A 55 29.90 -5.70 25.80
C ASP A 55 29.92 -4.77 24.58
N ALA A 56 31.04 -4.09 24.33
CA ALA A 56 31.21 -3.25 23.14
C ALA A 56 31.09 -4.06 21.84
N ALA A 57 31.71 -5.24 21.77
CA ALA A 57 31.60 -6.12 20.60
C ALA A 57 30.16 -6.61 20.37
N ARG A 58 29.43 -6.93 21.44
CA ARG A 58 28.02 -7.30 21.38
C ARG A 58 27.16 -6.14 20.89
N THR A 59 27.35 -4.94 21.43
CA THR A 59 26.63 -3.74 20.98
C THR A 59 26.89 -3.45 19.51
N VAL A 60 28.14 -3.54 19.03
CA VAL A 60 28.46 -3.37 17.61
C VAL A 60 27.78 -4.44 16.74
N ALA A 61 27.76 -5.70 17.19
CA ALA A 61 27.07 -6.76 16.46
C ALA A 61 25.55 -6.53 16.38
N GLU A 62 24.92 -6.18 17.50
CA GLU A 62 23.46 -6.02 17.62
C GLU A 62 22.94 -4.73 16.97
N GLU A 63 23.63 -3.61 17.14
CA GLU A 63 23.15 -2.30 16.69
C GLU A 63 23.64 -1.92 15.29
N VAL A 64 24.74 -2.51 14.81
CA VAL A 64 25.34 -2.11 13.53
C VAL A 64 25.36 -3.26 12.53
N ILE A 65 25.95 -4.40 12.88
CA ILE A 65 26.17 -5.49 11.93
C ILE A 65 24.84 -6.19 11.58
N ASN A 66 24.05 -6.58 12.57
CA ASN A 66 22.80 -7.29 12.35
C ASN A 66 21.79 -6.47 11.51
N PRO A 67 21.56 -5.17 11.79
CA PRO A 67 20.71 -4.33 10.94
C PRO A 67 21.26 -4.18 9.52
N ALA A 68 22.57 -3.97 9.36
CA ALA A 68 23.18 -3.83 8.04
C ALA A 68 23.04 -5.11 7.20
N VAL A 69 23.28 -6.29 7.80
CA VAL A 69 23.10 -7.58 7.15
C VAL A 69 21.63 -7.80 6.78
N SER A 70 20.69 -7.48 7.68
CA SER A 70 19.26 -7.57 7.41
C SER A 70 18.84 -6.67 6.25
N ILE A 71 19.33 -5.43 6.19
CA ILE A 71 19.07 -4.49 5.08
C ILE A 71 19.58 -5.10 3.76
N ILE A 72 20.82 -5.60 3.72
CA ILE A 72 21.39 -6.19 2.50
C ILE A 72 20.60 -7.43 2.06
N GLN A 73 20.23 -8.30 2.99
CA GLN A 73 19.43 -9.49 2.70
C GLN A 73 18.05 -9.11 2.13
N ASN A 74 17.35 -8.15 2.74
CA ASN A 74 16.06 -7.68 2.26
C ASN A 74 16.16 -7.06 0.86
N GLN A 75 17.19 -6.23 0.63
CA GLN A 75 17.42 -5.57 -0.66
C GLN A 75 17.77 -6.57 -1.79
N LEU A 76 18.31 -7.75 -1.48
CA LEU A 76 18.56 -8.82 -2.46
C LEU A 76 17.37 -9.78 -2.62
N GLN A 77 16.66 -10.06 -1.54
CA GLN A 77 15.52 -10.99 -1.54
C GLN A 77 14.30 -10.37 -2.22
N ARG A 78 14.00 -9.10 -1.93
CA ARG A 78 12.78 -8.46 -2.45
C ARG A 78 12.70 -8.42 -3.98
N PRO A 79 13.77 -8.07 -4.73
CA PRO A 79 13.74 -8.15 -6.19
C PRO A 79 13.52 -9.57 -6.73
N ARG A 80 14.03 -10.59 -6.05
CA ARG A 80 13.80 -12.00 -6.42
C ARG A 80 12.34 -12.39 -6.23
N ASP A 81 11.76 -12.06 -5.07
CA ASP A 81 10.34 -12.32 -4.78
C ASP A 81 9.44 -11.63 -5.81
N VAL A 82 9.75 -10.37 -6.14
CA VAL A 82 9.05 -9.60 -7.16
C VAL A 82 9.10 -10.29 -8.53
N LEU A 83 10.28 -10.79 -8.94
CA LEU A 83 10.44 -11.48 -10.22
C LEU A 83 9.70 -12.82 -10.24
N GLU A 84 9.83 -13.61 -9.18
CA GLU A 84 9.13 -14.89 -9.04
C GLU A 84 7.61 -14.70 -9.12
N GLN A 85 7.07 -13.71 -8.41
CA GLN A 85 5.64 -13.42 -8.44
C GLN A 85 5.15 -12.90 -9.80
N GLN A 86 5.96 -12.14 -10.52
CA GLN A 86 5.64 -11.77 -11.91
C GLN A 86 5.61 -13.00 -12.82
N GLN A 87 6.58 -13.91 -12.69
CA GLN A 87 6.60 -15.17 -13.44
C GLN A 87 5.38 -16.04 -13.14
N ILE A 88 4.91 -16.10 -11.88
CA ILE A 88 3.67 -16.80 -11.53
C ILE A 88 2.48 -16.23 -12.31
N LEU A 89 2.34 -14.90 -12.36
CA LEU A 89 1.25 -14.26 -13.09
C LEU A 89 1.36 -14.41 -14.61
N ASP A 90 2.57 -14.33 -15.16
CA ASP A 90 2.82 -14.52 -16.59
C ASP A 90 2.50 -15.97 -16.99
N ASN A 91 2.97 -16.97 -16.23
CA ASN A 91 2.64 -18.38 -16.44
C ASN A 91 1.12 -18.65 -16.30
N LEU A 92 0.47 -17.99 -15.33
CA LEU A 92 -0.99 -18.09 -15.16
C LEU A 92 -1.73 -17.48 -16.36
N GLN A 93 -1.23 -16.38 -16.91
CA GLN A 93 -1.80 -15.76 -18.11
C GLN A 93 -1.64 -16.64 -19.34
N GLU A 94 -0.48 -17.26 -19.51
CA GLU A 94 -0.20 -18.17 -20.63
C GLU A 94 -1.06 -19.43 -20.56
N SER A 95 -1.23 -20.00 -19.37
CA SER A 95 -2.00 -21.25 -19.18
C SER A 95 -3.52 -21.05 -19.23
N ASN A 96 -4.05 -19.99 -18.63
CA ASN A 96 -5.49 -19.78 -18.50
C ASN A 96 -6.07 -18.78 -19.50
N GLY A 97 -5.23 -17.96 -20.11
CA GLY A 97 -5.64 -16.84 -20.96
C GLY A 97 -6.26 -15.68 -20.18
N SER A 98 -6.64 -14.64 -20.93
CA SER A 98 -7.29 -13.43 -20.40
C SER A 98 -8.66 -13.17 -21.03
N HIS A 99 -9.29 -14.25 -21.49
CA HIS A 99 -10.61 -14.23 -22.12
C HIS A 99 -11.71 -14.39 -21.06
N PHE A 100 -12.80 -13.64 -21.25
CA PHE A 100 -13.97 -13.68 -20.38
C PHE A 100 -15.21 -13.25 -21.18
N PRO A 101 -16.44 -13.61 -20.77
CA PRO A 101 -17.63 -13.27 -21.55
C PRO A 101 -17.75 -11.77 -21.85
N GLY A 102 -17.78 -11.42 -23.14
CA GLY A 102 -17.92 -10.05 -23.64
C GLY A 102 -16.60 -9.27 -23.78
N ASP A 103 -15.45 -9.93 -23.61
CA ASP A 103 -14.12 -9.32 -23.76
C ASP A 103 -13.73 -8.96 -25.20
N ASP A 104 -14.46 -9.53 -26.18
CA ASP A 104 -14.37 -9.31 -27.62
C ASP A 104 -15.03 -8.01 -28.09
N TYR A 105 -15.84 -7.39 -27.22
CA TYR A 105 -16.54 -6.17 -27.58
C TYR A 105 -15.68 -4.93 -27.47
N HIS A 106 -15.88 -4.05 -28.43
CA HIS A 106 -15.28 -2.74 -28.47
C HIS A 106 -16.36 -1.72 -28.78
N SER A 107 -16.60 -0.78 -27.84
CA SER A 107 -17.49 0.35 -28.14
C SER A 107 -16.82 1.20 -29.23
N PRO A 108 -17.54 1.52 -30.32
CA PRO A 108 -17.01 2.40 -31.36
C PRO A 108 -16.85 3.85 -30.85
N ASP A 109 -17.62 4.24 -29.83
CA ASP A 109 -17.44 5.49 -29.09
C ASP A 109 -17.29 5.17 -27.60
N ARG A 110 -16.09 5.38 -27.07
CA ARG A 110 -15.78 5.13 -25.65
C ARG A 110 -16.26 6.27 -24.76
N LYS A 111 -16.39 7.46 -25.31
CA LYS A 111 -16.88 8.62 -24.58
C LYS A 111 -18.36 8.46 -24.27
N ASN A 112 -19.15 7.90 -25.21
CA ASN A 112 -20.59 7.68 -25.07
C ASN A 112 -20.97 6.19 -24.98
N TRP A 113 -20.14 5.38 -24.33
CA TRP A 113 -20.34 3.93 -24.36
C TRP A 113 -21.66 3.52 -23.69
N MET A 114 -22.12 4.20 -22.62
CA MET A 114 -23.39 3.85 -21.97
C MET A 114 -24.58 4.16 -22.85
N ALA A 115 -24.53 5.21 -23.67
CA ALA A 115 -25.58 5.55 -24.64
C ALA A 115 -25.75 4.50 -25.75
N HIS A 116 -24.68 3.79 -26.11
CA HIS A 116 -24.75 2.67 -27.07
C HIS A 116 -25.44 1.44 -26.51
N PHE A 117 -25.51 1.33 -25.18
CA PHE A 117 -26.40 0.39 -24.54
C PHE A 117 -27.75 1.07 -24.36
N SER A 118 -28.84 0.36 -24.62
CA SER A 118 -30.18 0.86 -24.27
C SER A 118 -30.19 1.14 -22.77
N VAL A 119 -30.29 2.42 -22.39
CA VAL A 119 -30.25 2.91 -20.99
C VAL A 119 -31.35 2.29 -20.12
N ASP A 120 -32.41 1.78 -20.73
CA ASP A 120 -33.47 1.01 -20.08
C ASP A 120 -33.04 -0.41 -19.65
N LYS A 121 -31.97 -0.93 -20.27
CA LYS A 121 -31.44 -2.29 -20.02
C LYS A 121 -30.17 -2.27 -19.16
N LEU A 122 -29.54 -1.10 -19.01
CA LEU A 122 -28.41 -0.91 -18.12
C LEU A 122 -28.90 -0.74 -16.67
N ILE A 123 -28.89 -1.82 -15.89
CA ILE A 123 -29.20 -1.77 -14.46
C ILE A 123 -27.95 -1.38 -13.68
N LEU A 124 -28.05 -0.38 -12.81
CA LEU A 124 -26.90 0.26 -12.15
C LEU A 124 -25.95 -0.74 -11.46
N ASN A 125 -26.49 -1.69 -10.68
CA ASN A 125 -25.66 -2.69 -9.97
C ASN A 125 -25.05 -3.76 -10.88
N LYS A 126 -25.56 -3.95 -12.10
CA LYS A 126 -25.06 -4.93 -13.09
C LYS A 126 -24.00 -4.36 -14.02
N ILE A 127 -23.64 -3.08 -13.85
CA ILE A 127 -22.56 -2.45 -14.58
C ILE A 127 -21.24 -2.78 -13.89
N VAL A 128 -20.25 -3.19 -14.69
CA VAL A 128 -18.87 -3.30 -14.23
C VAL A 128 -18.13 -2.06 -14.70
N TRP A 129 -17.70 -1.27 -13.74
CA TRP A 129 -17.13 0.05 -13.95
C TRP A 129 -15.62 -0.03 -14.08
N SER A 130 -15.11 0.64 -15.11
CA SER A 130 -13.69 0.97 -15.22
C SER A 130 -13.38 2.14 -14.29
N GLY A 131 -12.45 1.95 -13.37
CA GLY A 131 -11.99 2.98 -12.46
C GLY A 131 -10.51 3.29 -12.59
N THR A 132 -10.10 4.39 -11.99
CA THR A 132 -8.70 4.82 -11.91
C THR A 132 -8.35 5.11 -10.46
N HIS A 133 -7.21 4.60 -10.02
CA HIS A 133 -6.62 4.93 -8.72
C HIS A 133 -5.93 6.30 -8.83
N ASP A 134 -6.07 7.13 -7.80
CA ASP A 134 -5.50 8.48 -7.67
C ASP A 134 -5.54 9.27 -8.98
N SER A 135 -6.76 9.47 -9.44
CA SER A 135 -7.09 9.81 -10.83
C SER A 135 -6.53 11.15 -11.27
N ALA A 136 -6.32 12.10 -10.36
CA ALA A 136 -5.88 13.46 -10.66
C ALA A 136 -4.39 13.71 -10.38
N THR A 137 -3.55 12.69 -10.53
CA THR A 137 -2.11 12.76 -10.25
C THR A 137 -1.24 13.10 -11.46
N ASN A 138 -1.82 13.38 -12.64
CA ASN A 138 -1.08 13.72 -13.87
C ASN A 138 -0.30 15.05 -13.84
N GLY A 139 -0.51 15.85 -12.79
CA GLY A 139 0.26 17.05 -12.51
C GLY A 139 0.93 17.03 -11.13
N ILE A 140 1.03 15.87 -10.48
CA ILE A 140 1.51 15.78 -9.09
C ILE A 140 3.01 16.10 -9.02
N GLY A 141 3.40 16.84 -7.98
CA GLY A 141 4.80 17.13 -7.69
C GLY A 141 5.57 17.85 -8.81
N ASP A 142 6.88 17.94 -8.63
CA ASP A 142 7.80 18.47 -9.61
C ASP A 142 8.04 17.43 -10.73
N PRO A 143 7.87 17.79 -12.02
CA PRO A 143 8.02 16.84 -13.14
C PRO A 143 9.36 16.10 -13.19
N VAL A 144 10.43 16.72 -12.68
CA VAL A 144 11.80 16.19 -12.76
C VAL A 144 12.16 15.42 -11.49
N PHE A 145 11.78 15.95 -10.33
CA PHE A 145 12.32 15.45 -9.06
C PHE A 145 11.40 14.52 -8.29
N THR A 146 10.09 14.74 -8.30
CA THR A 146 9.19 14.06 -7.34
C THR A 146 7.95 13.43 -7.97
N ARG A 147 7.55 13.83 -9.18
CA ARG A 147 6.35 13.30 -9.85
C ARG A 147 6.34 11.78 -9.95
N TRP A 148 7.46 11.19 -10.34
CA TRP A 148 7.61 9.74 -10.53
C TRP A 148 7.39 8.90 -9.25
N LEU A 149 7.38 9.53 -8.06
CA LEU A 149 7.08 8.90 -6.77
C LEU A 149 5.58 8.82 -6.44
N GLY A 150 4.73 9.61 -7.12
CA GLY A 150 3.31 9.71 -6.78
C GLY A 150 2.35 9.83 -7.95
N GLU A 151 2.85 9.93 -9.19
CA GLU A 151 2.02 9.94 -10.38
C GLU A 151 1.42 8.55 -10.58
N CYS A 152 0.10 8.45 -10.56
CA CYS A 152 -0.66 7.23 -10.81
C CYS A 152 -1.40 7.28 -12.15
N GLN A 153 -1.57 8.47 -12.72
CA GLN A 153 -2.15 8.67 -14.05
C GLN A 153 -1.35 9.74 -14.80
N THR A 154 -1.18 9.58 -16.12
CA THR A 154 -0.59 10.61 -16.99
C THR A 154 -1.64 11.43 -17.73
N LEU A 155 -2.90 10.97 -17.75
CA LEU A 155 -4.00 11.60 -18.44
C LEU A 155 -4.78 12.53 -17.51
N SER A 156 -5.34 13.61 -18.07
CA SER A 156 -6.33 14.42 -17.34
C SER A 156 -7.55 13.59 -16.96
N THR A 157 -8.31 14.03 -15.97
CA THR A 157 -9.57 13.36 -15.61
C THR A 157 -10.57 13.37 -16.75
N PHE A 158 -10.62 14.44 -17.55
CA PHE A 158 -11.42 14.48 -18.77
C PHE A 158 -11.00 13.39 -19.78
N ASP A 159 -9.71 13.25 -20.06
CA ASP A 159 -9.22 12.26 -21.03
C ASP A 159 -9.46 10.82 -20.55
N GLN A 160 -9.35 10.57 -19.24
CA GLN A 160 -9.74 9.28 -18.65
C GLN A 160 -11.22 8.97 -18.90
N LEU A 161 -12.12 9.95 -18.69
CA LEU A 161 -13.55 9.81 -18.98
C LEU A 161 -13.80 9.58 -20.49
N VAL A 162 -13.11 10.30 -21.38
CA VAL A 162 -13.19 10.08 -22.84
C VAL A 162 -12.75 8.67 -23.24
N LEU A 163 -11.77 8.10 -22.53
CA LEU A 163 -11.32 6.72 -22.77
C LEU A 163 -12.28 5.64 -22.25
N GLY A 164 -13.27 6.02 -21.45
CA GLY A 164 -14.32 5.13 -20.95
C GLY A 164 -14.32 4.89 -19.43
N THR A 165 -13.39 5.48 -18.68
CA THR A 165 -13.42 5.46 -17.21
C THR A 165 -14.70 6.09 -16.69
N ARG A 166 -15.29 5.51 -15.63
CA ARG A 166 -16.48 6.06 -14.98
C ARG A 166 -16.38 6.10 -13.46
N VAL A 167 -15.28 5.62 -12.88
CA VAL A 167 -14.97 5.78 -11.46
C VAL A 167 -13.68 6.55 -11.30
N LEU A 168 -13.76 7.72 -10.67
CA LEU A 168 -12.61 8.57 -10.38
C LEU A 168 -12.36 8.58 -8.89
N ASP A 169 -11.09 8.40 -8.49
CA ASP A 169 -10.60 8.52 -7.11
C ASP A 169 -9.79 9.80 -6.97
N ILE A 170 -10.32 10.78 -6.23
CA ILE A 170 -9.72 12.10 -6.07
C ILE A 170 -9.38 12.31 -4.59
N ARG A 171 -8.12 12.67 -4.35
CA ARG A 171 -7.58 12.90 -3.01
C ARG A 171 -7.27 14.37 -2.83
N VAL A 172 -7.80 14.97 -1.77
CA VAL A 172 -7.66 16.41 -1.49
C VAL A 172 -7.09 16.66 -0.09
N GLN A 173 -6.58 17.86 0.11
CA GLN A 173 -6.12 18.38 1.40
C GLN A 173 -6.81 19.72 1.73
N GLU A 174 -6.47 20.32 2.88
CA GLU A 174 -7.12 21.49 3.49
C GLU A 174 -7.39 22.68 2.53
N ASP A 175 -6.46 22.97 1.62
CA ASP A 175 -6.57 24.07 0.64
C ASP A 175 -7.36 23.71 -0.63
N ARG A 176 -7.99 22.53 -0.66
CA ARG A 176 -8.67 21.92 -1.83
C ARG A 176 -7.73 21.58 -2.99
N SER A 177 -6.43 21.56 -2.78
CA SER A 177 -5.48 21.03 -3.76
C SER A 177 -5.59 19.51 -3.82
N VAL A 178 -5.44 18.95 -5.02
CA VAL A 178 -5.26 17.51 -5.20
C VAL A 178 -3.91 17.11 -4.63
N CYS A 179 -3.84 15.98 -3.94
CA CYS A 179 -2.62 15.49 -3.30
C CYS A 179 -2.51 13.97 -3.30
N HIS A 180 -1.29 13.48 -3.07
CA HIS A 180 -0.97 12.08 -2.83
C HIS A 180 0.21 12.03 -1.85
N GLY A 181 -0.07 11.58 -0.63
CA GLY A 181 0.84 11.70 0.51
C GLY A 181 1.31 13.15 0.72
N ALA A 182 2.63 13.35 0.68
CA ALA A 182 3.23 14.68 0.86
C ALA A 182 3.18 15.54 -0.41
N LEU A 183 2.91 14.95 -1.57
CA LEU A 183 2.92 15.67 -2.84
C LEU A 183 1.56 16.32 -3.09
N SER A 184 1.58 17.51 -3.67
CA SER A 184 0.38 18.25 -4.08
C SER A 184 0.46 18.58 -5.57
N SER A 185 -0.69 18.91 -6.13
CA SER A 185 -0.85 19.29 -7.53
C SER A 185 -1.73 20.55 -7.62
N TYR A 186 -2.55 20.64 -8.67
CA TYR A 186 -3.50 21.70 -8.92
C TYR A 186 -4.74 21.62 -8.00
N ASN A 187 -5.54 22.69 -8.02
CA ASN A 187 -6.79 22.77 -7.28
C ASN A 187 -7.86 21.80 -7.84
N VAL A 188 -8.68 21.22 -6.96
CA VAL A 188 -9.76 20.29 -7.32
C VAL A 188 -10.77 20.89 -8.32
N ASP A 189 -10.89 22.22 -8.43
CA ASP A 189 -11.69 22.88 -9.47
C ASP A 189 -11.36 22.39 -10.89
N VAL A 190 -10.10 22.04 -11.17
CA VAL A 190 -9.70 21.47 -12.47
C VAL A 190 -10.44 20.15 -12.73
N VAL A 191 -10.49 19.27 -11.74
CA VAL A 191 -11.20 17.99 -11.82
C VAL A 191 -12.71 18.20 -11.97
N LEU A 192 -13.29 19.10 -11.16
CA LEU A 192 -14.72 19.37 -11.22
C LEU A 192 -15.13 19.95 -12.57
N ASN A 193 -14.30 20.84 -13.14
CA ASN A 193 -14.51 21.40 -14.47
C ASN A 193 -14.40 20.33 -15.56
N ASP A 194 -13.46 19.40 -15.46
CA ASP A 194 -13.34 18.26 -16.37
C ASP A 194 -14.59 17.36 -16.34
N VAL A 195 -15.11 17.07 -15.14
CA VAL A 195 -16.36 16.29 -14.98
C VAL A 195 -17.54 17.05 -15.59
N ILE A 196 -17.71 18.34 -15.29
CA ILE A 196 -18.79 19.17 -15.83
C ILE A 196 -18.70 19.25 -17.36
N ARG A 197 -17.49 19.44 -17.90
CA ARG A 197 -17.25 19.44 -19.34
C ARG A 197 -17.67 18.13 -19.96
N PHE A 198 -17.22 16.99 -19.43
CA PHE A 198 -17.61 15.68 -19.93
C PHE A 198 -19.13 15.47 -19.90
N LEU A 199 -19.80 15.90 -18.83
CA LEU A 199 -21.26 15.84 -18.73
C LEU A 199 -21.95 16.75 -19.75
N SER A 200 -21.39 17.92 -20.08
CA SER A 200 -21.94 18.80 -21.12
C SER A 200 -21.83 18.19 -22.53
N GLU A 201 -20.82 17.35 -22.75
CA GLU A 201 -20.52 16.73 -24.05
C GLU A 201 -21.11 15.31 -24.20
N THR A 202 -21.87 14.82 -23.21
CA THR A 202 -22.50 13.50 -23.18
C THR A 202 -23.93 13.57 -22.63
N GLN A 203 -24.77 12.55 -22.83
CA GLN A 203 -26.18 12.59 -22.40
C GLN A 203 -26.57 11.49 -21.41
N SER A 204 -25.92 10.32 -21.46
CA SER A 204 -26.38 9.12 -20.72
C SER A 204 -25.35 8.56 -19.73
N GLU A 205 -24.16 9.12 -19.71
CA GLU A 205 -23.04 8.58 -18.95
C GLU A 205 -23.19 8.91 -17.45
N ILE A 206 -23.02 7.90 -16.60
CA ILE A 206 -23.01 8.04 -15.14
C ILE A 206 -21.57 7.99 -14.64
N ILE A 207 -21.19 8.91 -13.77
CA ILE A 207 -19.87 8.96 -13.13
C ILE A 207 -20.02 8.67 -11.64
N ILE A 208 -19.20 7.77 -11.12
CA ILE A 208 -18.94 7.63 -9.69
C ILE A 208 -17.69 8.46 -9.39
N LEU A 209 -17.90 9.60 -8.74
CA LEU A 209 -16.84 10.52 -8.35
C LEU A 209 -16.58 10.32 -6.87
N GLU A 210 -15.51 9.62 -6.54
CA GLU A 210 -15.01 9.57 -5.18
C GLU A 210 -14.09 10.76 -4.92
N ILE A 211 -14.37 11.49 -3.86
CA ILE A 211 -13.45 12.49 -3.32
C ILE A 211 -13.22 12.15 -1.85
N ARG A 212 -11.97 12.08 -1.44
CA ARG A 212 -11.57 11.78 -0.07
C ARG A 212 -10.49 12.74 0.40
N THR A 213 -10.46 13.02 1.69
CA THR A 213 -9.30 13.68 2.30
C THR A 213 -8.15 12.69 2.38
N GLU A 214 -6.97 13.11 1.92
CA GLU A 214 -5.80 12.25 1.90
C GLU A 214 -5.33 11.89 3.31
N PHE A 215 -4.75 10.70 3.47
CA PHE A 215 -4.25 10.24 4.75
C PHE A 215 -3.21 11.23 5.33
N GLY A 216 -3.38 11.61 6.59
CA GLY A 216 -2.52 12.58 7.26
C GLY A 216 -2.76 14.04 6.87
N LYS A 217 -3.79 14.34 6.05
CA LYS A 217 -4.24 15.69 5.74
C LYS A 217 -5.55 16.01 6.47
N LYS A 218 -5.87 17.31 6.51
CA LYS A 218 -7.14 17.81 7.05
C LYS A 218 -8.16 18.01 5.95
N ASP A 219 -9.43 17.93 6.33
CA ASP A 219 -10.53 18.22 5.43
C ASP A 219 -10.52 19.67 4.96
N PRO A 220 -10.86 19.94 3.69
CA PRO A 220 -11.14 21.29 3.28
C PRO A 220 -12.39 21.84 4.01
N LEU A 221 -12.36 23.13 4.34
CA LEU A 221 -13.46 23.80 5.03
C LEU A 221 -14.73 23.80 4.17
N GLU A 222 -15.88 23.44 4.79
CA GLU A 222 -17.22 23.44 4.17
C GLU A 222 -17.28 22.70 2.81
N PHE A 223 -16.46 21.65 2.66
CA PHE A 223 -16.26 21.03 1.36
C PHE A 223 -17.53 20.36 0.80
N GLU A 224 -18.40 19.84 1.66
CA GLU A 224 -19.70 19.29 1.22
C GLU A 224 -20.56 20.35 0.50
N THR A 225 -20.70 21.53 1.08
CA THR A 225 -21.43 22.66 0.45
C THR A 225 -20.78 23.03 -0.88
N TYR A 226 -19.45 23.16 -0.90
CA TYR A 226 -18.70 23.47 -2.11
C TYR A 226 -18.94 22.46 -3.24
N LEU A 227 -18.96 21.15 -2.94
CA LEU A 227 -19.25 20.10 -3.92
C LEU A 227 -20.70 20.18 -4.44
N VAL A 228 -21.66 20.44 -3.55
CA VAL A 228 -23.08 20.61 -3.91
C VAL A 228 -23.27 21.84 -4.81
N ASP A 229 -22.61 22.96 -4.50
CA ASP A 229 -22.71 24.18 -5.31
C ASP A 229 -22.14 23.98 -6.72
N LYS A 230 -21.02 23.24 -6.84
CA LYS A 230 -20.37 22.99 -8.14
C LYS A 230 -21.10 21.96 -9.00
N LEU A 231 -21.61 20.89 -8.39
CA LEU A 231 -22.14 19.73 -9.12
C LEU A 231 -23.66 19.57 -9.03
N GLY A 232 -24.37 20.34 -8.20
CA GLY A 232 -25.72 20.06 -7.72
C GLY A 232 -26.76 19.71 -8.80
N GLN A 233 -26.72 20.38 -9.95
CA GLN A 233 -27.62 20.06 -11.05
C GLN A 233 -27.42 18.64 -11.62
N PHE A 234 -26.22 18.06 -11.47
CA PHE A 234 -25.86 16.73 -11.94
C PHE A 234 -25.89 15.65 -10.87
N LEU A 235 -25.96 16.01 -9.58
CA LEU A 235 -25.85 15.05 -8.47
C LEU A 235 -27.04 14.08 -8.41
N ILE A 236 -26.72 12.80 -8.33
CA ILE A 236 -27.63 11.71 -8.00
C ILE A 236 -27.66 11.61 -6.49
N HIS A 237 -28.78 11.97 -5.88
CA HIS A 237 -28.95 11.92 -4.42
C HIS A 237 -28.82 10.48 -3.92
N GLN A 238 -28.40 10.32 -2.68
CA GLN A 238 -28.23 9.01 -2.08
C GLN A 238 -29.61 8.34 -1.88
N ASP A 239 -29.82 7.21 -2.55
CA ASP A 239 -31.00 6.34 -2.39
C ASP A 239 -30.58 4.88 -2.59
N ASP A 240 -30.77 4.04 -1.56
CA ASP A 240 -30.43 2.61 -1.58
C ASP A 240 -31.20 1.86 -2.69
N ASN A 241 -32.36 2.37 -3.12
CA ASN A 241 -33.16 1.77 -4.17
C ASN A 241 -32.61 2.03 -5.58
N LEU A 242 -31.55 2.84 -5.74
CA LEU A 242 -30.97 3.13 -7.05
C LEU A 242 -30.22 1.94 -7.66
N PHE A 243 -29.70 1.02 -6.84
CA PHE A 243 -28.89 -0.10 -7.30
C PHE A 243 -29.62 -1.00 -8.31
N ASP A 244 -30.92 -1.21 -8.14
CA ASP A 244 -31.73 -2.08 -9.00
C ASP A 244 -32.46 -1.31 -10.12
N LYS A 245 -32.26 0.01 -10.22
CA LYS A 245 -32.90 0.84 -11.24
C LYS A 245 -32.11 0.80 -12.56
N PRO A 246 -32.81 0.85 -13.71
CA PRO A 246 -32.16 1.13 -14.98
C PRO A 246 -31.65 2.58 -15.01
N VAL A 247 -30.58 2.82 -15.77
CA VAL A 247 -29.98 4.15 -15.96
C VAL A 247 -31.02 5.16 -16.44
N SER A 248 -31.98 4.76 -17.27
CA SER A 248 -33.06 5.64 -17.74
C SER A 248 -33.94 6.23 -16.63
N LYS A 249 -34.02 5.58 -15.46
CA LYS A 249 -34.75 6.08 -14.28
C LYS A 249 -33.90 6.96 -13.35
N ILE A 250 -32.59 7.00 -13.58
CA ILE A 250 -31.63 7.80 -12.82
C ILE A 250 -31.39 9.14 -13.51
N LEU A 251 -31.42 9.15 -14.85
CA LEU A 251 -31.34 10.36 -15.65
C LEU A 251 -32.47 11.35 -15.31
N PRO A 252 -32.23 12.68 -15.39
CA PRO A 252 -31.05 13.32 -15.99
C PRO A 252 -29.87 13.55 -15.02
N LYS A 253 -29.98 13.13 -13.75
CA LYS A 253 -28.86 13.19 -12.80
C LYS A 253 -27.82 12.13 -13.17
N ARG A 254 -26.53 12.48 -13.07
CA ARG A 254 -25.43 11.70 -13.67
C ARG A 254 -24.18 11.52 -12.80
N VAL A 255 -24.07 12.17 -11.65
CA VAL A 255 -22.90 12.04 -10.77
C VAL A 255 -23.29 11.45 -9.43
N ILE A 256 -22.79 10.26 -9.13
CA ILE A 256 -22.75 9.72 -7.77
C ILE A 256 -21.49 10.27 -7.12
N CYS A 257 -21.62 11.34 -6.33
CA CYS A 257 -20.49 11.96 -5.64
C CYS A 257 -20.37 11.38 -4.23
N ILE A 258 -19.28 10.65 -3.98
CA ILE A 258 -18.98 10.01 -2.70
C ILE A 258 -17.93 10.87 -1.99
N TRP A 259 -18.34 11.54 -0.91
CA TRP A 259 -17.44 12.34 -0.08
C TRP A 259 -17.01 11.55 1.15
N LYS A 260 -15.70 11.39 1.33
CA LYS A 260 -15.07 10.70 2.46
C LYS A 260 -14.18 11.69 3.25
N PRO A 261 -14.77 12.50 4.14
CA PRO A 261 -14.00 13.34 5.04
C PRO A 261 -13.22 12.49 6.06
N ARG A 262 -12.19 13.09 6.64
CA ARG A 262 -11.36 12.51 7.70
C ARG A 262 -11.87 12.88 9.09
N ASP A 263 -12.10 14.16 9.32
CA ASP A 263 -12.39 14.74 10.64
C ASP A 263 -13.82 15.28 10.73
N SER A 264 -14.35 15.74 9.60
CA SER A 264 -15.70 16.27 9.45
C SER A 264 -16.72 15.13 9.48
N PRO A 265 -17.97 15.39 9.89
CA PRO A 265 -19.04 14.41 9.81
C PRO A 265 -19.18 13.88 8.38
N LYS A 266 -19.28 12.55 8.24
CA LYS A 266 -19.59 11.94 6.94
C LYS A 266 -20.97 12.41 6.44
N PRO A 267 -21.20 12.53 5.12
CA PRO A 267 -22.50 12.86 4.58
C PRO A 267 -23.61 11.97 5.14
N ARG A 268 -24.78 12.56 5.39
CA ARG A 268 -25.92 11.83 5.96
C ARG A 268 -26.50 10.85 4.93
N ARG A 269 -26.97 9.69 5.40
CA ARG A 269 -27.79 8.80 4.55
C ARG A 269 -29.07 9.54 4.11
N GLY A 270 -29.48 9.32 2.87
CA GLY A 270 -30.54 10.06 2.18
C GLY A 270 -30.15 11.47 1.73
N GLY A 271 -28.89 11.88 1.95
CA GLY A 271 -28.40 13.21 1.60
C GLY A 271 -28.13 13.41 0.11
N ILE A 272 -27.65 14.59 -0.23
CA ILE A 272 -27.27 14.96 -1.61
C ILE A 272 -26.00 14.21 -2.03
N LEU A 273 -25.01 14.14 -1.14
CA LEU A 273 -23.78 13.37 -1.33
C LEU A 273 -23.89 11.99 -0.71
N TRP A 274 -23.15 11.05 -1.29
CA TRP A 274 -23.00 9.70 -0.77
C TRP A 274 -21.81 9.68 0.20
N ASN A 275 -21.86 8.81 1.22
CA ASN A 275 -20.76 8.66 2.18
C ASN A 275 -19.96 7.38 1.94
N SER A 276 -18.91 7.19 2.75
CA SER A 276 -17.99 6.06 2.66
C SER A 276 -18.62 4.67 2.79
N ASP A 277 -19.84 4.54 3.33
CA ASP A 277 -20.51 3.24 3.47
C ASP A 277 -20.85 2.63 2.09
N TYR A 278 -20.91 3.46 1.04
CA TYR A 278 -21.38 3.08 -0.30
C TYR A 278 -20.28 2.78 -1.32
N LEU A 279 -19.01 3.02 -1.00
CA LEU A 279 -17.88 2.58 -1.82
C LEU A 279 -16.80 2.02 -0.91
N LYS A 280 -16.65 0.70 -0.97
CA LYS A 280 -15.72 -0.07 -0.14
C LYS A 280 -14.64 -0.68 -1.01
N ASP A 281 -13.48 -0.84 -0.41
CA ASP A 281 -12.32 -1.52 -0.97
C ASP A 281 -11.56 -2.21 0.16
N ASN A 282 -10.69 -3.15 -0.20
CA ASN A 282 -9.74 -3.78 0.70
C ASN A 282 -8.34 -3.56 0.12
N TRP A 283 -7.87 -2.31 0.21
CA TRP A 283 -6.50 -2.01 -0.17
C TRP A 283 -5.50 -2.74 0.73
N ILE A 284 -4.39 -3.16 0.14
CA ILE A 284 -3.25 -3.73 0.86
C ILE A 284 -2.00 -3.06 0.33
N ASP A 285 -1.09 -2.74 1.24
CA ASP A 285 0.17 -2.07 0.96
C ASP A 285 1.23 -3.11 0.57
N THR A 286 1.47 -3.27 -0.73
CA THR A 286 2.45 -4.24 -1.24
C THR A 286 2.90 -3.90 -2.66
N ASP A 287 4.17 -4.15 -2.96
CA ASP A 287 4.74 -4.10 -4.31
C ASP A 287 4.83 -5.49 -4.98
N LEU A 288 4.31 -6.53 -4.31
CA LEU A 288 4.33 -7.93 -4.73
C LEU A 288 3.07 -8.26 -5.53
N PRO A 289 3.18 -8.52 -6.85
CA PRO A 289 2.02 -8.53 -7.73
C PRO A 289 1.13 -9.77 -7.57
N TRP A 290 1.70 -10.95 -7.31
CA TRP A 290 0.91 -12.17 -7.07
C TRP A 290 0.19 -12.10 -5.73
N THR A 291 0.87 -11.62 -4.68
CA THR A 291 0.26 -11.34 -3.38
C THR A 291 -0.92 -10.39 -3.51
N LYS A 292 -0.77 -9.28 -4.25
CA LYS A 292 -1.88 -8.35 -4.52
C LYS A 292 -3.02 -9.03 -5.30
N PHE A 293 -2.70 -9.77 -6.36
CA PHE A 293 -3.67 -10.47 -7.18
C PHE A 293 -4.50 -11.48 -6.38
N GLN A 294 -3.86 -12.30 -5.55
CA GLN A 294 -4.54 -13.27 -4.69
C GLN A 294 -5.39 -12.61 -3.61
N SER A 295 -4.88 -11.56 -2.95
CA SER A 295 -5.63 -10.83 -1.94
C SER A 295 -6.87 -10.16 -2.53
N ASN A 296 -6.75 -9.55 -3.70
CA ASN A 296 -7.89 -8.99 -4.43
C ASN A 296 -8.95 -10.07 -4.76
N LEU A 297 -8.53 -11.25 -5.23
CA LEU A 297 -9.45 -12.37 -5.48
C LEU A 297 -10.12 -12.86 -4.19
N LYS A 298 -9.35 -13.01 -3.11
CA LYS A 298 -9.85 -13.45 -1.81
C LYS A 298 -10.90 -12.48 -1.28
N HIS A 299 -10.56 -11.20 -1.15
CA HIS A 299 -11.48 -10.19 -0.60
C HIS A 299 -12.72 -10.01 -1.46
N LEU A 300 -12.59 -10.09 -2.79
CA LEU A 300 -13.73 -10.10 -3.69
C LEU A 300 -14.62 -11.33 -3.46
N SER A 301 -14.04 -12.51 -3.27
CA SER A 301 -14.77 -13.76 -3.02
C SER A 301 -15.55 -13.74 -1.70
N GLU A 302 -15.09 -12.98 -0.71
CA GLU A 302 -15.75 -12.78 0.57
C GLU A 302 -16.93 -11.80 0.48
N GLN A 303 -17.03 -11.01 -0.61
CA GLN A 303 -18.15 -10.09 -0.80
C GLN A 303 -19.46 -10.83 -1.11
N GLN A 304 -20.56 -10.19 -0.72
CA GLN A 304 -21.88 -10.56 -1.21
C GLN A 304 -22.00 -10.28 -2.73
N PRO A 305 -22.81 -11.08 -3.46
CA PRO A 305 -23.14 -10.79 -4.85
C PRO A 305 -23.74 -9.39 -5.05
N ILE A 306 -23.54 -8.81 -6.24
CA ILE A 306 -24.07 -7.48 -6.59
C ILE A 306 -25.59 -7.36 -6.44
N SER A 307 -26.33 -8.47 -6.53
CA SER A 307 -27.79 -8.50 -6.43
C SER A 307 -28.30 -8.31 -5.00
N SER A 308 -27.47 -8.54 -3.98
CA SER A 308 -27.88 -8.40 -2.57
C SER A 308 -27.24 -7.22 -1.86
N ARG A 309 -26.11 -6.70 -2.36
CA ARG A 309 -25.43 -5.56 -1.73
C ARG A 309 -25.95 -4.21 -2.21
N ARG A 310 -25.89 -3.21 -1.33
CA ARG A 310 -26.28 -1.79 -1.58
C ARG A 310 -25.10 -0.84 -1.47
N PHE A 311 -23.93 -1.30 -1.90
CA PHE A 311 -22.71 -0.52 -1.98
C PHE A 311 -21.88 -1.00 -3.18
N PHE A 312 -21.03 -0.13 -3.70
CA PHE A 312 -20.02 -0.46 -4.68
C PHE A 312 -18.81 -1.09 -4.00
N TYR A 313 -18.33 -2.20 -4.56
CA TYR A 313 -17.06 -2.80 -4.14
C TYR A 313 -16.01 -2.59 -5.23
N ARG A 314 -14.90 -1.95 -4.84
CA ARG A 314 -13.76 -1.66 -5.69
C ARG A 314 -12.63 -2.62 -5.42
N VAL A 315 -12.20 -3.28 -6.49
CA VAL A 315 -10.92 -3.96 -6.55
C VAL A 315 -9.90 -2.99 -7.12
N GLU A 316 -8.86 -2.70 -6.34
CA GLU A 316 -7.74 -1.88 -6.77
C GLU A 316 -6.62 -2.78 -7.29
N ASN A 317 -6.47 -2.82 -8.60
CA ASN A 317 -5.43 -3.59 -9.29
C ASN A 317 -4.19 -2.70 -9.50
N THR A 318 -3.65 -2.24 -8.37
CA THR A 318 -2.46 -1.40 -8.25
C THR A 318 -1.56 -2.00 -7.17
N VAL A 319 -0.25 -1.76 -7.28
CA VAL A 319 0.73 -2.13 -6.26
C VAL A 319 1.52 -0.89 -5.86
N THR A 320 1.94 -0.86 -4.59
CA THR A 320 2.50 0.33 -3.95
C THR A 320 4.00 0.15 -3.77
N PRO A 321 4.84 1.11 -4.22
CA PRO A 321 6.27 1.08 -3.93
C PRO A 321 6.55 0.91 -2.43
N GLN A 322 7.50 0.04 -2.08
CA GLN A 322 7.90 -0.21 -0.69
C GLN A 322 9.30 0.36 -0.43
N ALA A 323 9.53 0.88 0.79
CA ALA A 323 10.79 1.51 1.17
C ALA A 323 11.99 0.54 1.19
N ASP A 324 11.73 -0.76 1.28
CA ASP A 324 12.73 -1.83 1.24
C ASP A 324 13.03 -2.33 -0.19
N ASN A 325 12.49 -1.67 -1.23
CA ASN A 325 12.80 -1.94 -2.63
C ASN A 325 13.55 -0.76 -3.27
N LEU A 326 14.60 -1.04 -4.07
CA LEU A 326 15.32 -0.02 -4.84
C LEU A 326 14.44 0.64 -5.93
N VAL A 327 13.44 -0.07 -6.43
CA VAL A 327 12.50 0.46 -7.42
C VAL A 327 11.33 1.13 -6.68
N VAL A 328 11.46 2.43 -6.46
CA VAL A 328 10.47 3.24 -5.72
C VAL A 328 9.54 4.07 -6.61
N GLY A 329 9.76 4.06 -7.93
CA GLY A 329 8.88 4.77 -8.87
C GLY A 329 7.56 4.05 -9.10
N VAL A 330 6.46 4.80 -9.23
CA VAL A 330 5.11 4.23 -9.33
C VAL A 330 4.92 3.41 -10.61
N ILE A 331 5.34 3.94 -11.77
CA ILE A 331 5.21 3.26 -13.08
C ILE A 331 5.82 1.83 -13.06
N PRO A 332 7.12 1.64 -12.77
CA PRO A 332 7.72 0.31 -12.82
C PRO A 332 7.19 -0.64 -11.74
N VAL A 333 6.60 -0.11 -10.66
CA VAL A 333 5.96 -0.94 -9.64
C VAL A 333 4.59 -1.39 -10.11
N THR A 334 3.72 -0.47 -10.55
CA THR A 334 2.34 -0.81 -10.94
C THR A 334 2.28 -1.65 -12.23
N ASP A 335 3.25 -1.51 -13.14
CA ASP A 335 3.35 -2.34 -14.35
C ASP A 335 3.48 -3.85 -14.07
N ARG A 336 3.94 -4.21 -12.86
CA ARG A 336 4.05 -5.60 -12.41
C ARG A 336 2.69 -6.32 -12.35
N ILE A 337 1.60 -5.59 -12.14
CA ILE A 337 0.23 -6.14 -12.05
C ILE A 337 -0.74 -5.56 -13.09
N ARG A 338 -0.49 -4.34 -13.58
CA ARG A 338 -1.38 -3.63 -14.50
C ARG A 338 -1.65 -4.43 -15.77
N LYS A 339 -0.62 -5.07 -16.33
CA LYS A 339 -0.73 -5.90 -17.55
C LYS A 339 -1.66 -7.11 -17.38
N HIS A 340 -1.89 -7.58 -16.15
CA HIS A 340 -2.72 -8.76 -15.83
C HIS A 340 -4.17 -8.42 -15.47
N ALA A 341 -4.61 -7.17 -15.61
CA ALA A 341 -5.97 -6.80 -15.18
C ALA A 341 -7.08 -7.58 -15.93
N ARG A 342 -6.88 -7.92 -17.21
CA ARG A 342 -7.80 -8.80 -17.95
C ARG A 342 -7.77 -10.24 -17.45
N LEU A 343 -6.58 -10.75 -17.10
CA LEU A 343 -6.44 -12.05 -16.44
C LEU A 343 -7.22 -12.06 -15.11
N PHE A 344 -7.16 -10.98 -14.33
CA PHE A 344 -7.91 -10.87 -13.08
C PHE A 344 -9.42 -11.07 -13.30
N ILE A 345 -10.02 -10.38 -14.27
CA ILE A 345 -11.44 -10.54 -14.62
C ILE A 345 -11.76 -11.98 -15.04
N SER A 346 -10.91 -12.57 -15.89
CA SER A 346 -11.06 -13.98 -16.30
C SER A 346 -11.03 -14.93 -15.10
N GLN A 347 -10.12 -14.70 -14.16
CA GLN A 347 -10.03 -15.48 -12.91
C GLN A 347 -11.24 -15.25 -11.99
N CYS A 348 -11.81 -14.05 -11.93
CA CYS A 348 -13.07 -13.84 -11.20
C CYS A 348 -14.19 -14.71 -11.78
N VAL A 349 -14.30 -14.78 -13.11
CA VAL A 349 -15.33 -15.58 -13.78
C VAL A 349 -15.09 -17.08 -13.56
N SER A 350 -13.87 -17.57 -13.79
CA SER A 350 -13.55 -19.00 -13.67
C SER A 350 -13.68 -19.53 -12.25
N ARG A 351 -13.45 -18.68 -11.24
CA ARG A 351 -13.58 -19.02 -9.81
C ARG A 351 -14.96 -18.72 -9.22
N GLY A 352 -15.96 -18.44 -10.06
CA GLY A 352 -17.33 -18.21 -9.61
C GLY A 352 -17.53 -16.94 -8.78
N CYS A 353 -16.62 -15.97 -8.88
CA CYS A 353 -16.68 -14.67 -8.19
C CYS A 353 -17.08 -13.54 -9.15
N GLY A 354 -17.37 -13.84 -10.42
CA GLY A 354 -17.76 -12.87 -11.42
C GLY A 354 -19.02 -12.10 -11.00
N ASP A 355 -20.02 -12.70 -10.37
CA ASP A 355 -21.20 -11.96 -9.89
C ASP A 355 -20.94 -10.96 -8.74
N LYS A 356 -19.69 -10.85 -8.26
CA LYS A 356 -19.27 -9.92 -7.18
C LYS A 356 -18.43 -8.76 -7.69
N LEU A 357 -17.74 -8.91 -8.84
CA LEU A 357 -16.90 -7.86 -9.42
C LEU A 357 -17.77 -6.74 -9.98
N GLN A 358 -17.46 -5.50 -9.59
CA GLN A 358 -18.26 -4.33 -9.97
C GLN A 358 -17.40 -3.12 -10.31
N ILE A 359 -16.35 -2.81 -9.55
CA ILE A 359 -15.39 -1.77 -9.93
C ILE A 359 -14.01 -2.40 -9.98
N LEU A 360 -13.29 -2.18 -11.09
CA LEU A 360 -11.88 -2.51 -11.22
C LEU A 360 -11.11 -1.22 -11.52
N SER A 361 -10.29 -0.80 -10.55
CA SER A 361 -9.45 0.40 -10.67
C SER A 361 -8.00 0.06 -10.96
N THR A 362 -7.36 0.84 -11.83
CA THR A 362 -5.96 0.65 -12.24
C THR A 362 -5.20 1.99 -12.26
N ASP A 363 -3.88 1.93 -12.16
CA ASP A 363 -3.00 3.04 -12.53
C ASP A 363 -2.79 3.09 -14.04
N PHE A 364 -2.38 4.25 -14.54
CA PHE A 364 -1.98 4.53 -15.92
C PHE A 364 -2.94 3.92 -16.94
N ILE A 365 -4.19 4.37 -16.93
CA ILE A 365 -5.16 3.84 -17.88
C ILE A 365 -4.72 4.14 -19.31
N GLU A 366 -4.64 3.08 -20.12
CA GLU A 366 -4.26 3.17 -21.52
C GLU A 366 -5.42 2.81 -22.45
N ARG A 367 -5.30 3.22 -23.71
CA ARG A 367 -6.25 2.85 -24.79
C ARG A 367 -6.48 1.34 -24.95
N ARG A 368 -5.60 0.49 -24.41
CA ARG A 368 -5.68 -0.98 -24.47
C ARG A 368 -6.51 -1.61 -23.34
N PHE A 369 -6.90 -0.88 -22.30
CA PHE A 369 -7.84 -1.35 -21.28
C PHE A 369 -9.28 -1.36 -21.84
N ARG A 370 -9.52 -2.25 -22.82
CA ARG A 370 -10.74 -2.32 -23.65
C ARG A 370 -11.84 -3.22 -23.07
N GLY A 371 -11.49 -4.08 -22.10
CA GLY A 371 -12.30 -5.26 -21.73
C GLY A 371 -13.39 -5.04 -20.67
N CYS A 372 -13.33 -3.99 -19.85
CA CYS A 372 -14.37 -3.77 -18.82
C CYS A 372 -15.68 -3.21 -19.39
N LEU A 373 -15.67 -2.66 -20.61
CA LEU A 373 -16.76 -1.84 -21.16
C LEU A 373 -18.03 -2.61 -21.57
N ARG A 374 -18.01 -3.95 -21.64
CA ARG A 374 -19.24 -4.75 -21.91
C ARG A 374 -19.51 -5.88 -20.95
N TRP A 375 -18.62 -6.16 -20.00
CA TRP A 375 -18.98 -7.16 -18.99
C TRP A 375 -20.02 -6.53 -18.05
N THR A 376 -21.27 -6.56 -18.48
CA THR A 376 -22.45 -6.29 -17.69
C THR A 376 -23.06 -7.64 -17.40
N HIS A 377 -23.46 -7.91 -16.16
CA HIS A 377 -24.02 -9.22 -15.78
C HIS A 377 -25.27 -9.59 -16.60
N SER A 378 -25.89 -8.61 -17.26
CA SER A 378 -27.00 -8.76 -18.21
C SER A 378 -26.63 -9.43 -19.55
N CYS A 379 -25.35 -9.51 -19.93
CA CYS A 379 -24.93 -10.16 -21.19
C CYS A 379 -24.84 -11.70 -21.10
N LYS A 380 -25.09 -12.31 -19.93
CA LYS A 380 -25.05 -13.78 -19.77
C LYS A 380 -26.12 -14.55 -20.56
N ASN A 381 -27.17 -13.90 -21.06
CA ASN A 381 -28.30 -14.56 -21.73
C ASN A 381 -28.34 -14.39 -23.26
N ARG A 382 -27.21 -14.08 -23.91
CA ARG A 382 -27.10 -14.16 -25.38
C ARG A 382 -26.14 -15.27 -25.78
N ARG A 383 -26.61 -16.51 -25.71
CA ARG A 383 -26.19 -17.60 -26.59
C ARG A 383 -27.43 -18.22 -27.17
#